data_AF-A0A8X6V3L7-F1
#
_entry.id   AF-A0A8X6V3L7-F1
#
_cell.length_a   1.000
_cell.length_b   1.000
_cell.length_c   1.000
_cell.angle_alpha   90.00
_cell.angle_beta   90.00
_cell.angle_gamma   90.00
#
_symmetry.space_group_name_H-M   'P 1'
#
loop_
_entity.id
_entity.type
_entity.pdbx_description
1 polymer ?
#
loop_
_entity_poly.entity_id
_entity_poly.type
_entity_poly.pdbx_seq_one_letter_code
_entity_poly.pdbx_strand_id
1 'polypeptide(L)'
;MRGTLTGQRYVEDILRPHVGPFLNGLPGALFQQDNAPPHTARVAQDFLRHFQTLPWPTRSPDLSPLVHVWDQVKRPMPSCHFIHDLELAVQDLWAHLPQDNIRCLINLTPDRVMACIAAGRGPTRY
;
A
#
# COMPACT_ATOMS: atom_id res chain seq x y z
N MET A 1 17.53 -2.83 -3.11
CA MET A 1 17.40 -1.56 -3.89
C MET A 1 18.15 -0.45 -3.19
N ARG A 2 18.94 0.36 -3.88
CA ARG A 2 19.53 1.60 -3.32
C ARG A 2 19.14 2.78 -4.22
N GLY A 3 18.66 3.87 -3.63
CA GLY A 3 18.24 5.09 -4.33
C GLY A 3 16.72 5.26 -4.46
N THR A 4 16.30 6.49 -4.75
CA THR A 4 14.89 6.92 -4.86
C THR A 4 14.12 6.10 -5.89
N LEU A 5 12.88 5.72 -5.55
CA LEU A 5 11.98 5.05 -6.47
C LEU A 5 11.51 6.03 -7.54
N THR A 6 11.84 5.77 -8.81
CA THR A 6 11.31 6.52 -9.96
C THR A 6 10.12 5.77 -10.56
N GLY A 7 9.33 6.43 -11.42
CA GLY A 7 8.22 5.74 -12.11
C GLY A 7 8.68 4.52 -12.92
N GLN A 8 9.84 4.60 -13.57
CA GLN A 8 10.40 3.48 -14.31
C GLN A 8 10.78 2.31 -13.39
N ARG A 9 11.50 2.59 -12.29
CA ARG A 9 11.86 1.57 -11.30
C ARG A 9 10.64 0.98 -10.61
N TYR A 10 9.59 1.77 -10.39
CA TYR A 10 8.33 1.26 -9.88
C TYR A 10 7.74 0.21 -10.83
N VAL A 11 7.78 0.45 -12.14
CA VAL A 11 7.32 -0.55 -13.12
C VAL A 11 8.22 -1.78 -13.18
N GLU A 12 9.53 -1.59 -13.32
CA GLU A 12 10.50 -2.66 -13.55
C GLU A 12 10.71 -3.53 -12.31
N ASP A 13 10.77 -2.90 -11.14
CA ASP A 13 11.13 -3.60 -9.91
C ASP A 13 9.91 -4.05 -9.09
N ILE A 14 8.74 -3.40 -9.24
CA ILE A 14 7.55 -3.67 -8.40
C ILE A 14 6.36 -4.15 -9.22
N LEU A 15 5.88 -3.34 -10.16
CA LEU A 15 4.63 -3.64 -10.86
C LEU A 15 4.73 -4.89 -11.73
N ARG A 16 5.76 -4.96 -12.59
CA ARG A 16 5.92 -6.06 -13.55
C ARG A 16 6.25 -7.40 -12.87
N PRO A 17 7.20 -7.49 -11.92
CA PRO A 17 7.56 -8.79 -11.33
C PRO A 17 6.60 -9.26 -10.24
N HIS A 18 5.87 -8.36 -9.58
CA HIS A 18 5.07 -8.72 -8.40
C HIS A 18 3.58 -8.43 -8.58
N VAL A 19 3.20 -7.17 -8.86
CA VAL A 19 1.79 -6.76 -8.88
C VAL A 19 1.04 -7.36 -10.07
N GLY A 20 1.61 -7.29 -11.27
CA GLY A 20 0.99 -7.79 -12.50
C GLY A 20 0.64 -9.27 -12.43
N PRO A 21 1.59 -10.16 -12.10
CA PRO A 21 1.31 -11.59 -11.93
C PRO A 21 0.26 -11.87 -10.85
N PHE A 22 0.30 -11.14 -9.73
CA PHE A 22 -0.66 -11.30 -8.65
C PHE A 22 -2.09 -10.91 -9.08
N LEU A 23 -2.26 -9.76 -9.73
CA LEU A 23 -3.57 -9.29 -10.21
C LEU A 23 -4.13 -10.18 -11.33
N ASN A 24 -3.27 -10.70 -12.21
CA ASN A 24 -3.70 -11.65 -13.24
C ASN A 24 -4.28 -12.95 -12.64
N GLY A 25 -3.81 -13.34 -11.46
CA GLY A 25 -4.35 -14.48 -10.70
C GLY A 25 -5.62 -14.17 -9.90
N LEU A 26 -6.07 -12.91 -9.87
CA LEU A 26 -7.20 -12.44 -9.05
C LEU A 26 -8.20 -11.64 -9.90
N PRO A 27 -8.98 -12.31 -10.76
CA PRO A 27 -9.95 -11.64 -11.63
C PRO A 27 -10.99 -10.86 -10.80
N GLY A 28 -11.21 -9.60 -11.17
CA GLY A 28 -12.13 -8.68 -10.48
C GLY A 28 -11.54 -7.93 -9.27
N ALA A 29 -10.25 -8.12 -8.97
CA ALA A 29 -9.59 -7.35 -7.92
C ALA A 29 -9.38 -5.89 -8.35
N LEU A 30 -9.56 -4.97 -7.38
CA LEU A 30 -9.24 -3.55 -7.51
C LEU A 30 -7.87 -3.27 -6.89
N PHE A 31 -6.96 -2.70 -7.67
CA PHE A 31 -5.64 -2.28 -7.21
C PHE A 31 -5.68 -0.87 -6.62
N GLN A 32 -5.30 -0.72 -5.36
CA GLN A 32 -5.20 0.56 -4.68
C GLN A 32 -3.73 0.96 -4.53
N GLN A 33 -3.42 2.21 -4.87
CA GLN A 33 -2.14 2.88 -4.60
C GLN A 33 -2.40 4.36 -4.27
N ASP A 34 -1.44 5.04 -3.66
CA ASP A 34 -1.52 6.48 -3.45
C ASP A 34 -1.09 7.28 -4.70
N ASN A 35 -1.19 8.60 -4.62
CA ASN A 35 -0.81 9.51 -5.72
C ASN A 35 0.64 9.99 -5.62
N ALA A 36 1.57 9.17 -5.10
CA ALA A 36 2.99 9.53 -5.09
C ALA A 36 3.53 9.72 -6.53
N PRO A 37 4.52 10.60 -6.77
CA PRO A 37 5.01 10.90 -8.12
C PRO A 37 5.40 9.68 -8.97
N PRO A 38 6.05 8.63 -8.43
CA PRO A 38 6.35 7.42 -9.20
C PRO A 38 5.09 6.65 -9.64
N HIS A 39 4.03 6.67 -8.83
CA HIS A 39 2.78 5.96 -9.08
C HIS A 39 1.92 6.69 -10.12
N THR A 40 1.97 8.02 -10.14
CA THR A 40 1.28 8.85 -11.14
C THR A 40 2.10 9.08 -12.41
N ALA A 41 3.34 8.60 -12.47
CA ALA A 41 4.18 8.72 -13.66
C ALA A 41 3.54 8.03 -14.86
N ARG A 42 3.71 8.60 -16.05
CA ARG A 42 3.08 8.10 -17.28
C ARG A 42 3.33 6.61 -17.52
N VAL A 43 4.58 6.17 -17.34
CA VAL A 43 4.99 4.77 -17.50
C VAL A 43 4.27 3.82 -16.53
N ALA A 44 4.00 4.24 -15.30
CA ALA A 44 3.28 3.44 -14.31
C ALA A 44 1.79 3.36 -14.66
N GLN A 45 1.19 4.48 -15.05
CA GLN A 45 -0.21 4.54 -15.48
C GLN A 45 -0.45 3.73 -16.76
N ASP A 46 0.49 3.77 -17.72
CA ASP A 46 0.42 2.98 -18.95
C ASP A 46 0.52 1.47 -18.66
N PHE A 47 1.28 1.04 -17.65
CA PHE A 47 1.27 -0.36 -17.21
C PHE A 47 -0.08 -0.73 -16.58
N LEU A 48 -0.60 0.13 -15.71
CA LEU A 48 -1.80 -0.14 -14.92
C LEU A 48 -3.11 -0.04 -15.72
N ARG A 49 -3.10 0.51 -16.94
CA ARG A 49 -4.28 0.65 -17.81
C ARG A 49 -5.05 -0.65 -18.06
N HIS A 50 -4.39 -1.80 -17.88
CA HIS A 50 -4.96 -3.14 -18.09
C HIS A 50 -5.58 -3.74 -16.83
N PHE A 51 -5.43 -3.08 -15.68
CA PHE A 51 -5.94 -3.51 -14.39
C PHE A 51 -7.00 -2.53 -13.90
N GLN A 52 -7.92 -3.01 -13.06
CA GLN A 52 -8.86 -2.11 -12.39
C GLN A 52 -8.13 -1.44 -11.23
N THR A 53 -8.12 -0.10 -11.20
CA THR A 53 -7.52 0.68 -10.13
C THR A 53 -8.57 1.46 -9.36
N LEU A 54 -8.37 1.59 -8.04
CA LEU A 54 -9.24 2.40 -7.19
C LEU A 54 -8.75 3.86 -7.24
N PRO A 55 -9.58 4.83 -7.68
CA PRO A 55 -9.22 6.25 -7.62
C PRO A 55 -8.97 6.67 -6.19
N TRP A 56 -7.82 7.28 -5.93
CA TRP A 56 -7.42 7.69 -4.58
C TRP A 56 -7.40 9.22 -4.42
N PRO A 57 -7.99 9.78 -3.36
CA PRO A 57 -7.90 11.22 -3.10
C PRO A 57 -6.47 11.63 -2.68
N THR A 58 -6.05 12.81 -3.14
CA THR A 58 -4.75 13.39 -2.78
C THR A 58 -4.69 13.71 -1.29
N ARG A 59 -3.56 13.42 -0.64
CA ARG A 59 -3.31 13.70 0.80
C ARG A 59 -4.24 12.96 1.77
N SER A 60 -4.66 11.75 1.43
CA SER A 60 -5.46 10.89 2.32
C SER A 60 -4.73 9.61 2.72
N PRO A 61 -3.62 9.70 3.49
CA PRO A 61 -2.92 8.52 3.99
C PRO A 61 -3.75 7.77 5.04
N ASP A 62 -4.60 8.48 5.78
CA ASP A 62 -5.54 7.97 6.80
C ASP A 62 -6.50 6.91 6.23
N LEU A 63 -6.87 7.06 4.96
CA LEU A 63 -7.76 6.12 4.30
C LEU A 63 -7.10 4.81 3.92
N SER A 64 -5.76 4.76 3.81
CA SER A 64 -5.10 3.56 3.30
C SER A 64 -4.99 2.50 4.39
N PRO A 65 -5.52 1.29 4.17
CA PRO A 65 -5.31 0.16 5.09
C PRO A 65 -3.83 -0.15 5.28
N LEU A 66 -2.99 0.12 4.26
CA LEU A 66 -1.55 -0.16 4.30
C LEU A 66 -0.83 0.65 5.38
N VAL A 67 -1.26 1.89 5.66
CA VAL A 67 -0.69 2.70 6.76
C VAL A 67 -0.91 2.01 8.10
N HIS A 68 -2.09 1.42 8.30
CA HIS A 68 -2.44 0.71 9.53
C HIS A 68 -1.72 -0.64 9.65
N VAL A 69 -1.55 -1.35 8.53
CA VAL A 69 -0.75 -2.57 8.47
C VAL A 69 0.70 -2.27 8.88
N TRP A 70 1.29 -1.21 8.35
CA TRP A 70 2.66 -0.81 8.71
C TRP A 70 2.79 -0.40 10.17
N ASP A 71 1.78 0.24 10.76
CA ASP A 71 1.79 0.57 12.19
C ASP A 71 1.85 -0.69 13.07
N GLN A 72 1.13 -1.76 12.70
CA GLN A 72 1.21 -3.04 13.42
C GLN A 72 2.59 -3.70 13.33
N VAL A 73 3.31 -3.50 12.21
CA VAL A 73 4.69 -3.98 12.05
C VAL A 73 5.68 -3.09 12.83
N LYS A 74 5.47 -1.77 12.86
CA LYS A 74 6.40 -0.83 13.50
C LYS A 74 6.34 -0.86 15.03
N ARG A 75 5.16 -1.02 15.61
CA ARG A 75 4.97 -1.02 17.09
C ARG A 75 5.84 -2.04 17.84
N PRO A 76 5.94 -3.32 17.41
CA PRO A 76 6.79 -4.31 18.06
C PRO A 76 8.23 -4.31 17.53
N MET A 77 8.61 -3.36 16.66
CA MET A 77 9.93 -3.37 16.03
C MET A 77 11.03 -3.22 17.10
N PRO A 78 12.02 -4.14 17.15
CA PRO A 78 13.15 -4.00 18.05
C PRO A 78 14.05 -2.83 17.63
N SER A 79 14.90 -2.39 18.55
CA SER A 79 15.99 -1.47 18.20
C SER A 79 17.04 -2.23 17.37
N CYS A 80 17.19 -1.86 16.11
CA CYS A 80 18.19 -2.41 15.20
C CYS A 80 19.30 -1.39 14.96
N HIS A 81 20.55 -1.83 15.07
CA HIS A 81 21.73 -0.98 14.81
C HIS A 81 22.28 -1.13 13.39
N PHE A 82 21.95 -2.24 12.72
CA PHE A 82 22.35 -2.52 11.35
C PHE A 82 21.14 -2.71 10.45
N ILE A 83 21.29 -2.35 9.17
CA ILE A 83 20.23 -2.51 8.16
C ILE A 83 19.83 -3.97 8.03
N HIS A 84 20.78 -4.90 8.14
CA HIS A 84 20.50 -6.34 8.07
C HIS A 84 19.53 -6.81 9.15
N ASP A 85 19.75 -6.40 10.41
CA ASP A 85 18.86 -6.76 11.52
C ASP A 85 17.47 -6.15 11.34
N LEU A 86 17.41 -4.94 10.79
CA LEU A 86 16.13 -4.30 10.46
C LEU A 86 15.39 -5.07 9.35
N GLU A 87 16.08 -5.49 8.29
CA GLU A 87 15.48 -6.27 7.20
C GLU A 87 14.91 -7.60 7.72
N LEU A 88 15.67 -8.32 8.56
CA LEU A 88 15.20 -9.56 9.18
C LEU A 88 14.00 -9.34 10.09
N ALA A 89 14.04 -8.32 10.95
CA ALA A 89 12.94 -8.02 11.87
C ALA A 89 11.66 -7.64 11.11
N VAL A 90 11.76 -6.83 10.05
CA VAL A 90 10.60 -6.49 9.20
C VAL A 90 10.01 -7.73 8.53
N GLN A 91 10.85 -8.61 7.98
CA GLN A 91 10.38 -9.84 7.33
C GLN A 91 9.70 -10.78 8.31
N ASP A 92 10.27 -10.96 9.51
CA ASP A 92 9.70 -11.81 10.56
C ASP A 92 8.35 -11.28 11.05
N LEU A 93 8.28 -9.99 11.39
CA LEU A 93 7.03 -9.36 11.85
C LEU A 93 5.95 -9.36 10.76
N TRP A 94 6.34 -9.18 9.49
CA TRP A 94 5.43 -9.26 8.36
C TRP A 94 4.86 -10.67 8.18
N ALA A 95 5.70 -11.69 8.27
CA ALA A 95 5.29 -13.09 8.12
C ALA A 95 4.33 -13.55 9.23
N HIS A 96 4.47 -13.00 10.43
CA HIS A 96 3.63 -13.33 11.59
C HIS A 96 2.42 -12.39 11.76
N LEU A 97 2.20 -11.45 10.85
CA LEU A 97 1.07 -10.53 10.95
C LEU A 97 -0.26 -11.30 10.81
N PRO A 98 -1.18 -11.23 11.80
CA PRO A 98 -2.42 -11.99 11.73
C PRO A 98 -3.27 -11.58 10.52
N GLN A 99 -3.60 -12.54 9.66
CA GLN A 99 -4.36 -12.26 8.44
C GLN A 99 -5.74 -11.66 8.75
N ASP A 100 -6.35 -12.02 9.88
CA ASP A 100 -7.64 -11.46 10.29
C ASP A 100 -7.56 -9.97 10.62
N ASN A 101 -6.41 -9.47 11.09
CA ASN A 101 -6.19 -8.04 11.27
C ASN A 101 -6.19 -7.33 9.91
N ILE A 102 -5.50 -7.90 8.92
CA ILE A 102 -5.44 -7.35 7.56
C ILE A 102 -6.84 -7.34 6.93
N ARG A 103 -7.58 -8.45 7.06
CA ARG A 103 -8.96 -8.57 6.57
C ARG A 103 -9.89 -7.54 7.23
N CYS A 104 -9.78 -7.36 8.54
CA CYS A 104 -10.56 -6.37 9.27
C CYS A 104 -10.28 -4.95 8.74
N LEU A 105 -9.01 -4.58 8.57
CA LEU A 105 -8.63 -3.28 8.02
C LEU A 105 -9.17 -3.05 6.60
N ILE A 106 -9.11 -4.07 5.73
CA ILE A 106 -9.68 -4.00 4.38
C ILE A 106 -11.20 -3.81 4.45
N ASN A 107 -11.89 -4.59 5.28
CA ASN A 107 -13.35 -4.53 5.42
C ASN A 107 -13.86 -3.20 5.98
N LEU A 108 -13.03 -2.48 6.75
CA LEU A 108 -13.36 -1.15 7.27
C LEU A 108 -13.08 -0.01 6.26
N THR A 109 -12.43 -0.29 5.14
CA THR A 109 -12.07 0.73 4.13
C THR A 109 -13.30 1.47 3.58
N PRO A 110 -14.42 0.80 3.22
CA PRO A 110 -15.62 1.49 2.76
C PRO A 110 -16.17 2.48 3.79
N ASP A 111 -16.23 2.08 5.08
CA ASP A 111 -16.72 2.94 6.16
C ASP A 111 -15.82 4.17 6.37
N ARG A 112 -14.49 4.00 6.24
CA ARG A 112 -13.52 5.10 6.31
C ARG A 112 -13.67 6.08 5.16
N VAL A 113 -13.83 5.56 3.94
CA VAL A 113 -14.07 6.38 2.75
C VAL A 113 -15.38 7.17 2.91
N MET A 114 -16.45 6.51 3.37
CA MET A 114 -17.73 7.17 3.64
C MET A 114 -17.62 8.25 4.71
N ALA A 115 -16.86 8.00 5.79
CA ALA A 115 -16.61 8.99 6.82
C ALA A 115 -15.84 10.22 6.29
N CYS A 116 -14.85 10.02 5.41
CA CYS A 116 -14.10 11.12 4.79
C CYS A 116 -14.96 11.95 3.83
N ILE A 117 -15.84 11.29 3.07
CA ILE A 117 -16.83 11.99 2.23
C ILE A 117 -17.76 12.83 3.10
N ALA A 118 -18.30 12.26 4.19
CA ALA A 118 -19.17 12.97 5.13
C ALA A 118 -18.46 14.14 5.83
N ALA A 119 -17.16 14.03 6.11
CA ALA A 119 -16.33 15.08 6.69
C ALA A 119 -15.90 16.16 5.66
N GLY A 120 -16.37 16.10 4.42
CA GLY A 120 -16.02 17.07 3.38
C GLY A 120 -14.53 17.06 3.01
N ARG A 121 -13.88 15.89 3.07
CA ARG A 121 -12.42 15.68 2.93
C ARG A 121 -11.58 16.18 4.11
N GLY A 122 -12.21 16.51 5.24
CA GLY A 122 -11.53 16.80 6.50
C GLY A 122 -10.99 15.55 7.21
N PRO A 123 -10.18 15.71 8.27
CA PRO A 123 -9.64 14.60 9.05
C PRO A 123 -10.77 13.72 9.62
N THR A 124 -10.60 12.41 9.53
CA THR A 124 -11.53 11.45 10.16
C THR A 124 -11.00 10.99 11.51
N ARG A 125 -11.84 10.29 12.29
CA ARG A 125 -11.46 9.70 13.60
C ARG A 125 -10.52 8.48 13.49
N TYR A 126 -10.14 8.11 12.27
CA TYR A 126 -9.34 6.94 11.95
C TYR A 126 -7.88 7.33 11.69
#